data_AF-A0A3P7FW66-F1
#
_entry.id   AF-A0A3P7FW66-F1
#
_cell.length_a   1.000
_cell.length_b   1.000
_cell.length_c   1.000
_cell.angle_alpha   90.00
_cell.angle_beta   90.00
_cell.angle_gamma   90.00
#
_symmetry.space_group_name_H-M   'P 1'
#
loop_
_entity.id
_entity.type
_entity.pdbx_description
1 polymer ?
#
loop_
_entity_poly.entity_id
_entity_poly.type
_entity_poly.pdbx_seq_one_letter_code
_entity_poly.pdbx_strand_id
1 'polypeptide(L)'
;MSVSIVNRCRNLQKSHVRCFLYKEPHKLHNFKTMTSLQDFNNLITRMLFPENEARKEAEKQYDNIELLTKAQLLFQLFMDQNAGVETRSLCLVLMRRILSNRWDELWPAWSKENQQQFCEQLLKSATEEQNAVLRKRLTDVIAEVARSTIETETGRQSWSGVIQFLELCASSDAAMLRETGMILLENVPSVFGCDQDRYLPGIKQMFQSSLLYSSKGSVRTAAVRAYVAFMCENEEDDRVIRSLSDQVPAVIQVCQHVVATEDDDDVPLQCLGDLATSVPKTLQPHLNDVFTLCTSVLLLLA
;
A
#
# COMPACT_ATOMS: atom_id res chain seq x y z
N MET A 1 5.18 -29.42 -4.63
CA MET A 1 6.35 -28.53 -4.33
C MET A 1 5.99 -27.32 -3.45
N SER A 2 4.74 -27.21 -2.99
CA SER A 2 4.17 -26.07 -2.25
C SER A 2 4.37 -26.11 -0.72
N VAL A 3 5.01 -27.16 -0.17
CA VAL A 3 5.25 -27.30 1.29
C VAL A 3 6.61 -26.71 1.72
N SER A 4 7.52 -26.42 0.77
CA SER A 4 8.88 -25.97 1.10
C SER A 4 9.01 -24.45 1.37
N ILE A 5 8.04 -23.63 0.95
CA ILE A 5 8.12 -22.17 1.07
C ILE A 5 7.56 -21.69 2.43
N VAL A 6 6.48 -22.31 2.90
CA VAL A 6 5.86 -22.01 4.21
C VAL A 6 6.81 -22.31 5.39
N ASN A 7 7.66 -23.33 5.26
CA ASN A 7 8.65 -23.67 6.30
C ASN A 7 9.87 -22.74 6.34
N ARG A 8 10.16 -21.98 5.28
CA ARG A 8 11.22 -20.96 5.32
C ARG A 8 10.80 -19.71 6.09
N CYS A 9 9.53 -19.32 6.01
CA CYS A 9 9.02 -18.16 6.76
C CYS A 9 8.89 -18.43 8.27
N ARG A 10 8.59 -19.67 8.71
CA ARG A 10 8.50 -20.00 10.15
C ARG A 10 9.83 -20.02 10.89
N ASN A 11 10.96 -20.28 10.20
CA ASN A 11 12.27 -20.34 10.84
C ASN A 11 12.94 -18.97 11.08
N LEU A 12 12.36 -17.88 10.55
CA LEU A 12 12.82 -16.50 10.82
C LEU A 12 12.26 -15.92 12.14
N GLN A 13 11.34 -16.62 12.81
CA GLN A 13 10.69 -16.14 14.05
C GLN A 13 11.51 -16.35 15.34
N LYS A 14 12.72 -16.91 15.28
CA LYS A 14 13.56 -17.17 16.48
C LYS A 14 14.90 -16.44 16.53
N SER A 15 15.21 -15.56 15.57
CA SER A 15 16.40 -14.71 15.62
C SER A 15 16.04 -13.31 16.10
N HIS A 16 16.58 -12.92 17.25
CA HIS A 16 16.61 -11.55 17.78
C HIS A 16 16.62 -10.50 16.67
N VAL A 17 15.61 -9.63 16.64
CA VAL A 17 15.62 -8.39 15.86
C VAL A 17 16.58 -7.42 16.55
N ARG A 18 17.88 -7.68 16.44
CA ARG A 18 18.90 -6.63 16.46
C ARG A 18 18.88 -6.02 15.07
N CYS A 19 18.13 -4.94 14.89
CA CYS A 19 18.22 -4.09 13.71
C CYS A 19 19.66 -3.57 13.59
N PHE A 20 20.38 -4.09 12.60
CA PHE A 20 21.83 -3.98 12.43
C PHE A 20 22.27 -2.81 11.53
N LEU A 21 21.46 -1.73 11.41
CA LEU A 21 21.94 -0.44 10.88
C LEU A 21 23.11 0.16 11.69
N TYR A 22 23.59 -0.55 12.72
CA TYR A 22 24.76 -0.26 13.56
C TYR A 22 26.12 -0.68 12.99
N LYS A 23 26.24 -1.06 11.71
CA LYS A 23 27.55 -1.37 11.10
C LYS A 23 27.85 -0.48 9.90
N GLU A 24 28.22 0.77 10.17
CA GLU A 24 29.36 1.47 9.53
C GLU A 24 29.56 2.87 10.16
N PRO A 25 30.46 3.05 11.15
CA PRO A 25 30.82 4.38 11.64
C PRO A 25 32.22 4.78 11.14
N HIS A 26 32.51 4.74 9.84
CA HIS A 26 33.81 5.18 9.33
C HIS A 26 33.68 5.91 8.00
N LYS A 27 33.19 7.17 8.05
CA LYS A 27 33.58 8.34 7.23
C LYS A 27 32.41 9.33 7.15
N LEU A 28 32.15 10.09 8.21
CA LEU A 28 31.49 11.40 8.11
C LEU A 28 31.94 12.23 9.32
N HIS A 29 32.67 13.30 9.00
CA HIS A 29 33.34 14.20 9.92
C HIS A 29 32.31 15.17 10.52
N ASN A 30 32.29 15.32 11.86
CA ASN A 30 31.65 16.40 12.62
C ASN A 30 30.17 16.73 12.32
N PHE A 31 29.22 16.18 13.09
CA PHE A 31 28.04 16.95 13.49
C PHE A 31 27.51 16.49 14.87
N LYS A 32 27.12 17.46 15.68
CA LYS A 32 26.75 17.33 17.10
C LYS A 32 25.47 16.50 17.29
N THR A 33 25.49 15.71 18.37
CA THR A 33 24.38 14.94 19.00
C THR A 33 23.71 13.88 18.13
N MET A 34 24.16 12.62 18.26
CA MET A 34 23.34 11.44 17.94
C MET A 34 22.03 11.54 18.75
N THR A 35 20.94 11.92 18.10
CA THR A 35 19.59 11.88 18.70
C THR A 35 19.29 10.43 19.07
N SER A 36 19.15 10.13 20.35
CA SER A 36 18.77 8.78 20.76
C SER A 36 17.34 8.47 20.26
N LEU A 37 17.00 7.19 20.09
CA LEU A 37 15.64 6.81 19.71
C LEU A 37 14.59 7.34 20.72
N GLN A 38 14.97 7.45 22.00
CA GLN A 38 14.13 8.02 23.04
C GLN A 38 13.92 9.53 22.84
N ASP A 39 14.97 10.28 22.51
CA ASP A 39 14.87 11.71 22.22
C ASP A 39 14.02 11.95 20.97
N PHE A 40 14.19 11.09 19.95
CA PHE A 40 13.39 11.14 18.73
C PHE A 40 11.92 10.80 19.01
N ASN A 41 11.63 9.81 19.87
CA ASN A 41 10.27 9.50 20.30
C ASN A 41 9.61 10.70 21.01
N ASN A 42 10.33 11.35 21.92
CA ASN A 42 9.85 12.56 22.58
C ASN A 42 9.59 13.69 21.58
N LEU A 43 10.45 13.85 20.57
CA LEU A 43 10.29 14.82 19.50
C LEU A 43 9.01 14.58 18.68
N ILE A 44 8.82 13.36 18.17
CA ILE A 44 7.62 12.99 17.40
C ILE A 44 6.35 13.13 18.25
N THR A 45 6.41 12.77 19.53
CA THR A 45 5.28 12.93 20.46
C THR A 45 4.91 14.40 20.65
N ARG A 46 5.89 15.31 20.74
CA ARG A 46 5.63 16.77 20.82
C ARG A 46 5.01 17.35 19.54
N MET A 47 5.27 16.76 18.37
CA MET A 47 4.61 17.17 17.12
C MET A 47 3.11 16.87 17.11
N LEU A 48 2.63 16.01 18.01
CA LEU A 48 1.22 15.66 18.18
C LEU A 48 0.49 16.50 19.22
N PHE A 49 1.18 17.42 19.91
CA PHE A 49 0.58 18.23 20.97
C PHE A 49 -0.47 19.22 20.41
N PRO A 50 -1.53 19.51 21.19
CA PRO A 50 -2.54 20.49 20.81
C PRO A 50 -1.98 21.93 20.82
N GLU A 51 -0.96 22.22 21.63
CA GLU A 51 -0.34 23.55 21.70
C GLU A 51 0.49 23.87 20.44
N ASN A 52 0.06 24.90 19.70
CA ASN A 52 0.69 25.30 18.44
C ASN A 52 2.19 25.61 18.55
N GLU A 53 2.63 26.28 19.62
CA GLU A 53 4.04 26.68 19.77
C GLU A 53 4.94 25.47 20.04
N ALA A 54 4.51 24.54 20.89
CA ALA A 54 5.26 23.32 21.19
C ALA A 54 5.41 22.43 19.94
N ARG A 55 4.32 22.31 19.16
CA ARG A 55 4.29 21.57 17.90
C ARG A 55 5.19 22.19 16.83
N LYS A 56 5.10 23.51 16.59
CA LYS A 56 5.97 24.22 15.62
C LYS A 56 7.46 24.11 15.97
N GLU A 57 7.79 24.19 17.26
CA GLU A 57 9.18 24.01 17.71
C GLU A 57 9.67 22.58 17.48
N ALA A 58 8.85 21.57 17.73
CA ALA A 58 9.17 20.18 17.42
C ALA A 58 9.32 19.95 15.91
N GLU A 59 8.46 20.53 15.08
CA GLU A 59 8.57 20.46 13.61
C GLU A 59 9.89 21.07 13.11
N LYS A 60 10.30 22.25 13.62
CA LYS A 60 11.61 22.85 13.29
C LYS A 60 12.78 21.96 13.70
N GLN A 61 12.73 21.38 14.90
CA GLN A 61 13.76 20.45 15.37
C GLN A 61 13.84 19.21 14.47
N TYR A 62 12.69 18.66 14.07
CA TYR A 62 12.61 17.55 13.13
C TYR A 62 13.19 17.91 11.75
N ASP A 63 12.90 19.09 11.22
CA ASP A 63 13.40 19.54 9.92
C ASP A 63 14.93 19.62 9.88
N ASN A 64 15.57 20.01 10.98
CA ASN A 64 17.03 20.11 11.12
C ASN A 64 17.78 18.77 11.21
N ILE A 65 17.09 17.64 11.37
CA ILE A 65 17.74 16.31 11.38
C ILE A 65 18.19 15.97 9.94
N GLU A 66 19.41 15.45 9.81
CA GLU A 66 19.96 15.00 8.52
C GLU A 66 19.10 13.90 7.88
N LEU A 67 18.96 13.90 6.56
CA LEU A 67 18.03 13.05 5.80
C LEU A 67 18.17 11.56 6.11
N LEU A 68 19.40 11.01 6.05
CA LEU A 68 19.65 9.58 6.31
C LEU A 68 19.29 9.19 7.73
N THR A 69 19.78 9.96 8.70
CA THR A 69 19.51 9.77 10.13
C THR A 69 18.00 9.87 10.42
N LYS A 70 17.32 10.85 9.82
CA LYS A 70 15.87 11.05 9.94
C LYS A 70 15.09 9.84 9.44
N ALA A 71 15.39 9.33 8.25
CA ALA A 71 14.73 8.15 7.71
C ALA A 71 14.97 6.89 8.57
N GLN A 72 16.20 6.70 9.05
CA GLN A 72 16.53 5.59 9.95
C GLN A 72 15.75 5.66 11.27
N LEU A 73 15.72 6.83 11.92
CA LEU A 73 15.02 7.04 13.19
C LEU A 73 13.50 6.85 13.04
N LEU A 74 12.90 7.35 11.95
CA LEU A 74 11.48 7.12 11.65
C LEU A 74 11.15 5.64 11.53
N PHE A 75 11.98 4.87 10.81
CA PHE A 75 11.74 3.44 10.65
C PHE A 75 11.94 2.68 11.97
N GLN A 76 13.00 3.00 12.71
CA GLN A 76 13.26 2.39 14.02
C GLN A 76 12.14 2.66 15.02
N LEU A 77 11.63 3.89 15.09
CA LEU A 77 10.55 4.25 16.00
C LEU A 77 9.22 3.62 15.59
N PHE A 78 8.95 3.48 14.29
CA PHE A 78 7.80 2.70 13.81
C PHE A 78 7.86 1.23 14.25
N MET A 79 9.05 0.61 14.21
CA MET A 79 9.24 -0.79 14.59
C MET A 79 9.19 -1.00 16.12
N ASP A 80 9.40 0.05 16.92
CA ASP A 80 9.34 -0.03 18.38
C ASP A 80 7.89 -0.21 18.87
N GLN A 81 7.58 -1.43 19.31
CA GLN A 81 6.25 -1.78 19.83
C GLN A 81 5.92 -1.07 21.15
N ASN A 82 6.89 -0.44 21.83
CA ASN A 82 6.64 0.36 23.02
C ASN A 82 6.18 1.80 22.68
N ALA A 83 6.35 2.24 21.44
CA ALA A 83 5.87 3.54 21.00
C ALA A 83 4.34 3.52 20.78
N GLY A 84 3.68 4.62 21.13
CA GLY A 84 2.24 4.78 20.96
C GLY A 84 1.80 4.68 19.49
N VAL A 85 0.58 4.22 19.25
CA VAL A 85 0.03 4.04 17.89
C VAL A 85 0.05 5.35 17.09
N GLU A 86 -0.27 6.49 17.72
CA GLU A 86 -0.25 7.80 17.05
C GLU A 86 1.17 8.21 16.63
N THR A 87 2.16 8.00 17.50
CA THR A 87 3.58 8.23 17.20
C THR A 87 4.05 7.36 16.04
N ARG A 88 3.75 6.05 16.08
CA ARG A 88 4.10 5.10 15.01
C ARG A 88 3.40 5.46 13.68
N SER A 89 2.15 5.90 13.75
CA SER A 89 1.37 6.36 12.59
C SER A 89 1.99 7.62 11.96
N LEU A 90 2.35 8.60 12.78
CA LEU A 90 3.05 9.82 12.32
C LEU A 90 4.40 9.48 11.68
N CYS A 91 5.15 8.51 12.23
CA CYS A 91 6.42 8.06 11.64
C CYS A 91 6.23 7.55 10.21
N LEU A 92 5.19 6.76 9.94
CA LEU A 92 4.90 6.26 8.60
C LEU A 92 4.47 7.37 7.63
N VAL A 93 3.66 8.33 8.11
CA VAL A 93 3.26 9.52 7.31
C VAL A 93 4.49 10.34 6.91
N LEU A 94 5.38 10.59 7.85
CA LEU A 94 6.63 11.33 7.63
C LEU A 94 7.58 10.55 6.72
N MET A 95 7.71 9.23 6.91
CA MET A 95 8.51 8.37 6.05
C MET A 95 8.03 8.43 4.60
N ARG A 96 6.71 8.28 4.36
CA ARG A 96 6.13 8.40 3.02
C ARG A 96 6.44 9.76 2.38
N ARG A 97 6.34 10.84 3.16
CA ARG A 97 6.65 12.21 2.68
C ARG A 97 8.12 12.34 2.28
N ILE A 98 9.04 11.76 3.05
CA ILE A 98 10.47 11.77 2.70
C ILE A 98 10.71 10.97 1.42
N LEU A 99 10.16 9.75 1.34
CA LEU A 99 10.31 8.89 0.17
C LEU A 99 9.79 9.58 -1.09
N SER A 100 8.63 10.22 -1.03
CA SER A 100 8.03 10.90 -2.18
C SER A 100 8.81 12.15 -2.62
N ASN A 101 9.27 12.96 -1.66
CA ASN A 101 9.88 14.26 -1.98
C ASN A 101 11.39 14.22 -2.20
N ARG A 102 12.09 13.21 -1.66
CA ARG A 102 13.56 13.15 -1.58
C ARG A 102 14.10 11.77 -2.00
N TRP A 103 13.37 11.02 -2.82
CA TRP A 103 13.77 9.70 -3.30
C TRP A 103 15.19 9.68 -3.88
N ASP A 104 15.47 10.59 -4.81
CA ASP A 104 16.74 10.65 -5.56
C ASP A 104 17.95 11.00 -4.67
N GLU A 105 17.71 11.55 -3.48
CA GLU A 105 18.76 11.80 -2.49
C GLU A 105 18.86 10.66 -1.47
N LEU A 106 17.72 10.15 -1.00
CA LEU A 106 17.68 9.13 0.04
C LEU A 106 18.10 7.76 -0.47
N TRP A 107 17.50 7.32 -1.58
CA TRP A 107 17.63 5.94 -2.04
C TRP A 107 19.07 5.63 -2.46
N PRO A 108 19.76 6.42 -3.30
CA PRO A 108 21.15 6.16 -3.67
C PRO A 108 22.14 6.29 -2.50
N ALA A 109 21.77 7.04 -1.45
CA ALA A 109 22.61 7.19 -0.26
C ALA A 109 22.60 5.96 0.66
N TRP A 110 21.63 5.04 0.50
CA TRP A 110 21.66 3.73 1.14
C TRP A 110 22.48 2.72 0.34
N SER A 111 23.22 1.85 1.03
CA SER A 111 23.81 0.67 0.42
C SER A 111 22.73 -0.25 -0.16
N LYS A 112 23.07 -1.05 -1.17
CA LYS A 112 22.14 -2.04 -1.75
C LYS A 112 21.59 -3.02 -0.71
N GLU A 113 22.41 -3.39 0.26
CA GLU A 113 21.98 -4.24 1.39
C GLU A 113 20.93 -3.53 2.26
N ASN A 114 21.14 -2.25 2.60
CA ASN A 114 20.18 -1.48 3.39
C ASN A 114 18.86 -1.26 2.63
N GLN A 115 18.92 -1.00 1.32
CA GLN A 115 17.74 -0.91 0.46
C GLN A 115 16.91 -2.21 0.51
N GLN A 116 17.58 -3.35 0.31
CA GLN A 116 16.92 -4.66 0.34
C GLN A 116 16.31 -4.96 1.72
N GLN A 117 17.06 -4.73 2.79
CA GLN A 117 16.57 -4.97 4.16
C GLN A 117 15.37 -4.07 4.51
N PHE A 118 15.40 -2.81 4.09
CA PHE A 118 14.27 -1.89 4.29
C PHE A 118 13.01 -2.43 3.60
N CYS A 119 13.13 -2.82 2.33
CA CYS A 119 12.04 -3.44 1.59
C CYS A 119 11.50 -4.72 2.25
N GLU A 120 12.38 -5.65 2.64
CA GLU A 120 11.98 -6.91 3.29
C GLU A 120 11.24 -6.66 4.61
N GLN A 121 11.71 -5.70 5.41
CA GLN A 121 11.07 -5.35 6.68
C GLN A 121 9.73 -4.64 6.49
N LEU A 122 9.56 -3.80 5.45
CA LEU A 122 8.27 -3.21 5.13
C LEU A 122 7.21 -4.30 4.85
N LEU A 123 7.55 -5.27 3.99
CA LEU A 123 6.62 -6.34 3.63
C LEU A 123 6.32 -7.24 4.83
N LYS A 124 7.34 -7.59 5.62
CA LYS A 124 7.16 -8.36 6.85
C LYS A 124 6.22 -7.63 7.82
N SER A 125 6.48 -6.36 8.08
CA SER A 125 5.63 -5.54 8.95
C SER A 125 4.19 -5.45 8.45
N ALA A 126 3.96 -5.41 7.13
CA ALA A 126 2.61 -5.39 6.58
C ALA A 126 1.86 -6.72 6.78
N THR A 127 2.57 -7.85 6.81
CA THR A 127 1.97 -9.15 7.14
C THR A 127 1.67 -9.32 8.63
N GLU A 128 2.44 -8.67 9.51
CA GLU A 128 2.37 -8.87 10.97
C GLU A 128 1.54 -7.78 11.69
N GLU A 129 1.40 -6.58 11.12
CA GLU A 129 0.73 -5.45 11.76
C GLU A 129 -0.77 -5.69 11.95
N GLN A 130 -1.22 -5.56 13.19
CA GLN A 130 -2.61 -5.82 13.60
C GLN A 130 -3.45 -4.54 13.63
N ASN A 131 -2.86 -3.39 13.90
CA ASN A 131 -3.58 -2.12 13.95
C ASN A 131 -3.96 -1.65 12.54
N ALA A 132 -5.26 -1.40 12.31
CA ALA A 132 -5.76 -1.00 10.99
C ALA A 132 -5.21 0.34 10.48
N VAL A 133 -5.01 1.31 11.37
CA VAL A 133 -4.45 2.62 11.01
C VAL A 133 -2.99 2.45 10.56
N LEU A 134 -2.18 1.75 11.36
CA LEU A 134 -0.77 1.50 11.02
C LEU A 134 -0.63 0.70 9.73
N ARG A 135 -1.44 -0.34 9.55
CA ARG A 135 -1.42 -1.16 8.33
C ARG A 135 -1.73 -0.32 7.09
N LYS A 136 -2.77 0.53 7.14
CA LYS A 136 -3.08 1.47 6.03
C LYS A 136 -1.89 2.39 5.73
N ARG A 137 -1.31 3.02 6.75
CA ARG A 137 -0.14 3.91 6.58
C ARG A 137 1.09 3.18 6.05
N LEU A 138 1.30 1.94 6.46
CA LEU A 138 2.40 1.11 6.00
C LEU A 138 2.21 0.71 4.54
N THR A 139 0.98 0.39 4.13
CA THR A 139 0.63 0.18 2.72
C THR A 139 0.91 1.43 1.88
N ASP A 140 0.60 2.62 2.40
CA ASP A 140 0.92 3.89 1.71
C ASP A 140 2.45 4.08 1.54
N VAL A 141 3.27 3.65 2.51
CA VAL A 141 4.74 3.67 2.39
C VAL A 141 5.23 2.64 1.37
N ILE A 142 4.72 1.41 1.42
CA ILE A 142 5.05 0.35 0.46
C ILE A 142 4.71 0.79 -0.97
N ALA A 143 3.53 1.40 -1.15
CA ALA A 143 3.10 1.98 -2.41
C ALA A 143 4.09 3.02 -2.94
N GLU A 144 4.58 3.91 -2.07
CA GLU A 144 5.57 4.92 -2.46
C GLU A 144 6.89 4.31 -2.93
N VAL A 145 7.40 3.31 -2.19
CA VAL A 145 8.62 2.59 -2.58
C VAL A 145 8.38 1.86 -3.90
N ALA A 146 7.27 1.14 -4.04
CA ALA A 146 6.95 0.34 -5.23
C ALA A 146 6.85 1.19 -6.50
N ARG A 147 6.28 2.40 -6.40
CA ARG A 147 6.23 3.36 -7.51
C ARG A 147 7.62 3.88 -7.87
N SER A 148 8.43 4.19 -6.85
CA SER A 148 9.76 4.77 -7.04
C SER A 148 10.82 3.75 -7.50
N THR A 149 10.55 2.45 -7.33
CA THR A 149 11.41 1.35 -7.80
C THR A 149 11.10 0.87 -9.22
N ILE A 150 10.09 1.45 -9.89
CA ILE A 150 9.88 1.27 -11.33
C ILE A 150 10.93 2.14 -12.04
N GLU A 151 11.83 1.48 -12.77
CA GLU A 151 12.92 2.15 -13.48
C GLU A 151 12.37 3.06 -14.59
N THR A 152 12.66 4.36 -14.54
CA THR A 152 12.17 5.33 -15.52
C THR A 152 12.62 5.03 -16.96
N GLU A 153 13.81 4.44 -17.14
CA GLU A 153 14.38 4.12 -18.46
C GLU A 153 13.77 2.88 -19.10
N THR A 154 13.50 1.83 -18.31
CA THR A 154 13.07 0.52 -18.82
C THR A 154 11.60 0.22 -18.55
N GLY A 155 10.97 0.98 -17.64
CA GLY A 155 9.65 0.69 -17.09
C GLY A 155 9.62 -0.55 -16.19
N ARG A 156 10.77 -1.17 -15.88
CA ARG A 156 10.81 -2.44 -15.14
C ARG A 156 10.68 -2.22 -13.64
N GLN A 157 9.90 -3.08 -12.99
CA GLN A 157 9.85 -3.14 -11.53
C GLN A 157 11.12 -3.81 -10.98
N SER A 158 12.02 -3.02 -10.35
CA SER A 158 13.26 -3.55 -9.77
C SER A 158 13.03 -4.26 -8.42
N TRP A 159 11.94 -3.95 -7.72
CA TRP A 159 11.61 -4.57 -6.45
C TRP A 159 10.67 -5.78 -6.61
N SER A 160 11.21 -6.93 -7.01
CA SER A 160 10.40 -8.16 -7.20
C SER A 160 9.62 -8.62 -5.95
N GLY A 161 10.06 -8.25 -4.75
CA GLY A 161 9.39 -8.57 -3.50
C GLY A 161 7.97 -8.00 -3.39
N VAL A 162 7.69 -6.85 -4.00
CA VAL A 162 6.32 -6.27 -3.97
C VAL A 162 5.34 -7.11 -4.78
N ILE A 163 5.79 -7.70 -5.89
CA ILE A 163 4.97 -8.60 -6.73
C ILE A 163 4.66 -9.89 -5.96
N GLN A 164 5.68 -10.48 -5.33
CA GLN A 164 5.50 -11.66 -4.46
C GLN A 164 4.55 -11.39 -3.28
N PHE A 165 4.59 -10.17 -2.73
CA PHE A 165 3.69 -9.75 -1.68
C PHE A 165 2.23 -9.64 -2.17
N LEU A 166 1.99 -9.10 -3.37
CA LEU A 166 0.64 -9.08 -3.97
C LEU A 166 0.10 -10.51 -4.19
N GLU A 167 0.93 -11.44 -4.70
CA GLU A 167 0.56 -12.85 -4.85
C GLU A 167 0.22 -13.52 -3.50
N LEU A 168 0.98 -13.21 -2.44
CA LEU A 168 0.70 -13.66 -1.08
C LEU A 168 -0.65 -13.11 -0.58
N CYS A 169 -0.92 -11.81 -0.79
CA CYS A 169 -2.18 -11.18 -0.39
C CYS A 169 -3.38 -11.81 -1.10
N ALA A 170 -3.27 -12.05 -2.41
CA ALA A 170 -4.32 -12.64 -3.24
C ALA A 170 -4.63 -14.10 -2.89
N SER A 171 -3.66 -14.84 -2.35
CA SER A 171 -3.81 -16.25 -1.96
C SER A 171 -4.14 -16.45 -0.47
N SER A 172 -4.15 -15.38 0.32
CA SER A 172 -4.39 -15.45 1.76
C SER A 172 -5.87 -15.64 2.11
N ASP A 173 -6.13 -16.47 3.12
CA ASP A 173 -7.44 -16.59 3.78
C ASP A 173 -7.69 -15.46 4.79
N ALA A 174 -6.66 -14.67 5.13
CA ALA A 174 -6.81 -13.54 6.03
C ALA A 174 -7.37 -12.34 5.25
N ALA A 175 -8.63 -11.99 5.53
CA ALA A 175 -9.32 -10.85 4.91
C ALA A 175 -8.50 -9.54 4.99
N MET A 176 -7.81 -9.31 6.11
CA MET A 176 -6.96 -8.11 6.30
C MET A 176 -5.80 -8.06 5.30
N LEU A 177 -5.17 -9.20 4.99
CA LEU A 177 -4.04 -9.25 4.07
C LEU A 177 -4.51 -9.11 2.63
N ARG A 178 -5.65 -9.75 2.29
CA ARG A 178 -6.29 -9.59 0.98
C ARG A 178 -6.68 -8.14 0.72
N GLU A 179 -7.32 -7.48 1.69
CA GLU A 179 -7.67 -6.06 1.63
C GLU A 179 -6.41 -5.18 1.46
N THR A 180 -5.32 -5.50 2.17
CA THR A 180 -4.03 -4.81 2.05
C THR A 180 -3.46 -4.88 0.64
N GLY A 181 -3.51 -6.06 -0.01
CA GLY A 181 -3.09 -6.22 -1.39
C GLY A 181 -3.91 -5.39 -2.37
N MET A 182 -5.24 -5.30 -2.16
CA MET A 182 -6.11 -4.49 -3.01
C MET A 182 -5.81 -2.99 -2.84
N ILE A 183 -5.63 -2.51 -1.61
CA ILE A 183 -5.25 -1.11 -1.35
C ILE A 183 -3.88 -0.78 -1.97
N LEU A 184 -2.93 -1.71 -1.91
CA LEU A 184 -1.63 -1.52 -2.55
C LEU A 184 -1.76 -1.36 -4.07
N LEU A 185 -2.54 -2.23 -4.71
CA LEU A 185 -2.76 -2.19 -6.15
C LEU A 185 -3.57 -0.95 -6.58
N GLU A 186 -4.54 -0.52 -5.78
CA GLU A 186 -5.27 0.75 -5.96
C GLU A 186 -4.32 1.95 -5.96
N ASN A 187 -3.37 1.99 -5.02
CA ASN A 187 -2.42 3.10 -4.87
C ASN A 187 -1.32 3.13 -5.96
N VAL A 188 -0.99 1.98 -6.55
CA VAL A 188 0.04 1.84 -7.59
C VAL A 188 -0.40 0.77 -8.60
N PRO A 189 -1.32 1.09 -9.51
CA PRO A 189 -1.79 0.11 -10.49
C PRO A 189 -0.68 -0.30 -11.48
N SER A 190 0.27 0.61 -11.74
CA SER A 190 1.45 0.39 -12.57
C SER A 190 2.55 -0.47 -11.93
N VAL A 191 2.31 -1.10 -10.76
CA VAL A 191 3.31 -1.87 -9.98
C VAL A 191 4.07 -2.92 -10.80
N PHE A 192 3.41 -3.51 -11.80
CA PHE A 192 3.97 -4.56 -12.65
C PHE A 192 4.93 -4.03 -13.74
N GLY A 193 4.92 -2.71 -13.98
CA GLY A 193 5.76 -2.05 -14.96
C GLY A 193 5.60 -2.63 -16.37
N CYS A 194 6.69 -2.66 -17.13
CA CYS A 194 6.72 -3.17 -18.50
C CYS A 194 6.48 -4.69 -18.62
N ASP A 195 6.50 -5.43 -17.52
CA ASP A 195 6.22 -6.88 -17.48
C ASP A 195 4.73 -7.19 -17.22
N GLN A 196 3.83 -6.18 -17.18
CA GLN A 196 2.40 -6.34 -16.88
C GLN A 196 1.71 -7.48 -17.65
N ASP A 197 1.94 -7.56 -18.96
CA ASP A 197 1.36 -8.59 -19.83
C ASP A 197 1.67 -10.03 -19.40
N ARG A 198 2.85 -10.23 -18.77
CA ARG A 198 3.26 -11.52 -18.23
C ARG A 198 2.45 -11.89 -16.98
N TYR A 199 2.10 -10.90 -16.16
CA TYR A 199 1.37 -11.08 -14.91
C TYR A 199 -0.15 -11.05 -15.08
N LEU A 200 -0.66 -10.64 -16.24
CA LEU A 200 -2.09 -10.45 -16.52
C LEU A 200 -2.99 -11.63 -16.11
N PRO A 201 -2.62 -12.92 -16.33
CA PRO A 201 -3.43 -14.04 -15.83
C PRO A 201 -3.55 -14.07 -14.31
N GLY A 202 -2.47 -13.77 -13.59
CA GLY A 202 -2.44 -13.69 -12.13
C GLY A 202 -3.21 -12.49 -11.60
N ILE A 203 -3.10 -11.34 -12.26
CA ILE A 203 -3.86 -10.12 -11.95
C ILE A 203 -5.36 -10.40 -12.06
N LYS A 204 -5.79 -11.04 -13.15
CA LYS A 204 -7.18 -11.45 -13.36
C LYS A 204 -7.69 -12.35 -12.23
N GLN A 205 -6.94 -13.38 -11.87
CA GLN A 205 -7.30 -14.29 -10.77
C GLN A 205 -7.37 -13.56 -9.42
N MET A 206 -6.45 -12.62 -9.19
CA MET A 206 -6.42 -11.81 -7.99
C MET A 206 -7.69 -10.94 -7.86
N PHE A 207 -8.11 -10.26 -8.93
CA PHE A 207 -9.38 -9.52 -8.93
C PHE A 207 -10.58 -10.43 -8.73
N GLN A 208 -10.68 -11.52 -9.50
CA GLN A 208 -11.80 -12.45 -9.41
C GLN A 208 -11.97 -13.00 -7.99
N SER A 209 -10.87 -13.45 -7.37
CA SER A 209 -10.89 -14.01 -6.01
C SER A 209 -11.24 -12.98 -4.93
N SER A 210 -10.95 -11.69 -5.17
CA SER A 210 -11.16 -10.62 -4.18
C SER A 210 -12.53 -9.96 -4.34
N LEU A 211 -13.04 -9.79 -5.57
CA LEU A 211 -14.40 -9.32 -5.86
C LEU A 211 -15.46 -10.33 -5.37
N LEU A 212 -15.17 -11.63 -5.46
CA LEU A 212 -16.06 -12.70 -5.01
C LEU A 212 -15.79 -13.15 -3.56
N TYR A 213 -15.01 -12.39 -2.80
CA TYR A 213 -14.63 -12.75 -1.44
C TYR A 213 -15.80 -12.60 -0.47
N SER A 214 -16.50 -13.71 -0.20
CA SER A 214 -17.76 -13.72 0.56
C SER A 214 -17.62 -13.38 2.04
N SER A 215 -16.43 -13.54 2.63
CA SER A 215 -16.28 -13.43 4.09
C SER A 215 -16.23 -11.99 4.61
N LYS A 216 -15.96 -10.99 3.75
CA LYS A 216 -15.84 -9.59 4.22
C LYS A 216 -16.14 -8.56 3.12
N GLY A 217 -17.12 -7.69 3.37
CA GLY A 217 -17.50 -6.57 2.48
C GLY A 217 -16.33 -5.65 2.13
N SER A 218 -15.54 -5.22 3.13
CA SER A 218 -14.41 -4.31 2.91
C SER A 218 -13.38 -4.79 1.89
N VAL A 219 -13.18 -6.12 1.78
CA VAL A 219 -12.30 -6.71 0.76
C VAL A 219 -12.88 -6.49 -0.64
N ARG A 220 -14.19 -6.70 -0.80
CA ARG A 220 -14.88 -6.53 -2.08
C ARG A 220 -14.88 -5.06 -2.50
N THR A 221 -15.16 -4.14 -1.58
CA THR A 221 -15.06 -2.69 -1.83
C THR A 221 -13.64 -2.29 -2.25
N ALA A 222 -12.61 -2.75 -1.52
CA ALA A 222 -11.22 -2.50 -1.89
C ALA A 222 -10.87 -3.10 -3.27
N ALA A 223 -11.39 -4.29 -3.60
CA ALA A 223 -11.19 -4.93 -4.89
C ALA A 223 -11.85 -4.14 -6.05
N VAL A 224 -13.02 -3.54 -5.83
CA VAL A 224 -13.67 -2.64 -6.80
C VAL A 224 -12.79 -1.42 -7.05
N ARG A 225 -12.34 -0.73 -6.00
CA ARG A 225 -11.46 0.44 -6.15
C ARG A 225 -10.17 0.09 -6.89
N ALA A 226 -9.52 -1.00 -6.51
CA ALA A 226 -8.30 -1.47 -7.15
C ALA A 226 -8.51 -1.86 -8.62
N TYR A 227 -9.62 -2.54 -8.93
CA TYR A 227 -9.97 -2.91 -10.28
C TYR A 227 -10.19 -1.68 -11.16
N VAL A 228 -10.98 -0.72 -10.68
CA VAL A 228 -11.27 0.50 -11.44
C VAL A 228 -9.99 1.33 -11.63
N ALA A 229 -9.19 1.54 -10.58
CA ALA A 229 -7.91 2.23 -10.69
C ALA A 229 -6.99 1.55 -11.73
N PHE A 230 -6.93 0.22 -11.74
CA PHE A 230 -6.13 -0.55 -12.71
C PHE A 230 -6.66 -0.46 -14.14
N MET A 231 -7.99 -0.47 -14.33
CA MET A 231 -8.60 -0.31 -15.65
C MET A 231 -8.40 1.10 -16.19
N CYS A 232 -8.52 2.14 -15.36
CA CYS A 232 -8.31 3.53 -15.75
C CYS A 232 -6.84 3.80 -16.10
N GLU A 233 -5.88 3.27 -15.32
CA GLU A 233 -4.44 3.35 -15.65
C GLU A 233 -4.11 2.71 -17.01
N ASN A 234 -4.90 1.70 -17.41
CA ASN A 234 -4.70 0.93 -18.63
C ASN A 234 -5.75 1.22 -19.72
N GLU A 235 -6.36 2.41 -19.72
CA GLU A 235 -7.47 2.74 -20.64
C GLU A 235 -7.10 2.65 -22.14
N GLU A 236 -5.81 2.82 -22.45
CA GLU A 236 -5.24 2.68 -23.80
C GLU A 236 -4.78 1.24 -24.12
N ASP A 237 -4.65 0.36 -23.12
CA ASP A 237 -4.23 -1.04 -23.32
C ASP A 237 -5.43 -1.95 -23.60
N ASP A 238 -5.72 -2.08 -24.88
CA ASP A 238 -6.78 -2.94 -25.41
C ASP A 238 -6.68 -4.40 -24.96
N ARG A 239 -5.47 -4.92 -24.73
CA ARG A 239 -5.26 -6.32 -24.32
C ARG A 239 -5.64 -6.51 -22.86
N VAL A 240 -5.19 -5.60 -21.99
CA VAL A 240 -5.57 -5.58 -20.58
C VAL A 240 -7.08 -5.45 -20.43
N ILE A 241 -7.67 -4.47 -21.14
CA ILE A 241 -9.10 -4.21 -21.05
C ILE A 241 -9.91 -5.43 -21.47
N ARG A 242 -9.58 -6.06 -22.60
CA ARG A 242 -10.28 -7.28 -23.04
C ARG A 242 -10.11 -8.43 -22.04
N SER A 243 -8.93 -8.59 -21.45
CA SER A 243 -8.64 -9.69 -20.52
C SER A 243 -9.41 -9.56 -19.21
N LEU A 244 -9.64 -8.33 -18.74
CA LEU A 244 -10.25 -8.04 -17.45
C LEU A 244 -11.74 -7.67 -17.52
N SER A 245 -12.28 -7.35 -18.71
CA SER A 245 -13.70 -6.96 -18.88
C SER A 245 -14.70 -7.99 -18.35
N ASP A 246 -14.33 -9.27 -18.27
CA ASP A 246 -15.21 -10.32 -17.73
C ASP A 246 -15.36 -10.28 -16.20
N GLN A 247 -14.66 -9.36 -15.51
CA GLN A 247 -14.84 -9.10 -14.08
C GLN A 247 -15.92 -8.04 -13.79
N VAL A 248 -16.37 -7.29 -14.81
CA VAL A 248 -17.39 -6.23 -14.67
C VAL A 248 -18.68 -6.73 -13.99
N PRO A 249 -19.23 -7.93 -14.29
CA PRO A 249 -20.39 -8.44 -13.57
C PRO A 249 -20.18 -8.55 -12.06
N ALA A 250 -18.98 -8.94 -11.62
CA ALA A 250 -18.66 -9.05 -10.21
C ALA A 250 -18.57 -7.66 -9.56
N VAL A 251 -18.06 -6.65 -10.27
CA VAL A 251 -18.08 -5.24 -9.83
C VAL A 251 -19.53 -4.76 -9.64
N ILE A 252 -20.40 -4.98 -10.62
CA ILE A 252 -21.82 -4.60 -10.55
C ILE A 252 -22.51 -5.31 -9.37
N GLN A 253 -22.21 -6.59 -9.14
CA GLN A 253 -22.75 -7.35 -8.00
C GLN A 253 -22.32 -6.74 -6.64
N VAL A 254 -21.08 -6.27 -6.52
CA VAL A 254 -20.63 -5.56 -5.31
C VAL A 254 -21.41 -4.27 -5.11
N CYS A 255 -21.59 -3.48 -6.17
CA CYS A 255 -22.39 -2.24 -6.10
C CYS A 255 -23.85 -2.52 -5.68
N GLN A 256 -24.49 -3.54 -6.27
CA GLN A 256 -25.85 -3.95 -5.90
C GLN A 256 -25.94 -4.38 -4.44
N HIS A 257 -24.93 -5.10 -3.95
CA HIS A 257 -24.89 -5.52 -2.55
C HIS A 257 -24.78 -4.33 -1.61
N VAL A 258 -23.84 -3.42 -1.87
CA VAL A 258 -23.61 -2.24 -1.04
C VAL A 258 -24.86 -1.37 -0.99
N VAL A 259 -25.50 -1.10 -2.12
CA VAL A 259 -26.79 -0.41 -2.19
C VAL A 259 -27.88 -1.07 -1.34
N ALA A 260 -27.89 -2.40 -1.24
CA ALA A 260 -28.92 -3.14 -0.52
C ALA A 260 -28.65 -3.30 0.99
N THR A 261 -27.39 -3.17 1.44
CA THR A 261 -27.01 -3.54 2.81
C THR A 261 -26.24 -2.49 3.59
N GLU A 262 -25.63 -1.51 2.94
CA GLU A 262 -24.75 -0.54 3.57
C GLU A 262 -25.32 0.87 3.37
N ASP A 263 -25.92 1.42 4.43
CA ASP A 263 -26.36 2.82 4.45
C ASP A 263 -25.11 3.72 4.33
N ASP A 264 -25.11 4.63 3.35
CA ASP A 264 -24.09 5.65 3.10
C ASP A 264 -22.70 5.20 2.58
N ASP A 265 -22.50 3.96 2.07
CA ASP A 265 -21.30 3.62 1.29
C ASP A 265 -21.56 3.73 -0.22
N ASP A 266 -21.28 4.89 -0.81
CA ASP A 266 -21.41 5.12 -2.25
C ASP A 266 -20.10 4.87 -3.02
N VAL A 267 -19.03 4.43 -2.34
CA VAL A 267 -17.69 4.31 -2.94
C VAL A 267 -17.66 3.36 -4.14
N PRO A 268 -18.25 2.14 -4.10
CA PRO A 268 -18.30 1.29 -5.28
C PRO A 268 -19.08 1.91 -6.45
N LEU A 269 -20.11 2.70 -6.18
CA LEU A 269 -20.89 3.39 -7.21
C LEU A 269 -20.08 4.50 -7.87
N GLN A 270 -19.32 5.27 -7.08
CA GLN A 270 -18.38 6.27 -7.60
C GLN A 270 -17.35 5.62 -8.53
N CYS A 271 -16.75 4.50 -8.10
CA CYS A 271 -15.80 3.74 -8.93
C CYS A 271 -16.46 3.20 -10.22
N LEU A 272 -17.71 2.74 -10.17
CA LEU A 272 -18.44 2.35 -11.37
C LEU A 272 -18.64 3.54 -12.34
N GLY A 273 -18.86 4.74 -11.80
CA GLY A 273 -18.90 6.00 -12.55
C GLY A 273 -17.57 6.34 -13.23
N ASP A 274 -16.45 6.18 -12.52
CA ASP A 274 -15.11 6.39 -13.07
C ASP A 274 -14.80 5.40 -14.20
N LEU A 275 -15.19 4.13 -14.03
CA LEU A 275 -15.06 3.10 -15.06
C LEU A 275 -15.91 3.44 -16.30
N ALA A 276 -17.11 3.97 -16.11
CA ALA A 276 -17.98 4.40 -17.20
C ALA A 276 -17.41 5.59 -17.97
N THR A 277 -16.68 6.47 -17.30
CA THR A 277 -16.06 7.65 -17.91
C THR A 277 -14.77 7.29 -18.66
N SER A 278 -13.92 6.46 -18.04
CA SER A 278 -12.57 6.16 -18.56
C SER A 278 -12.58 4.99 -19.56
N VAL A 279 -13.31 3.91 -19.25
CA VAL A 279 -13.33 2.68 -20.08
C VAL A 279 -14.76 2.19 -20.40
N PRO A 280 -15.62 3.03 -21.01
CA PRO A 280 -17.04 2.72 -21.24
C PRO A 280 -17.28 1.44 -22.05
N LYS A 281 -16.34 1.06 -22.92
CA LYS A 281 -16.42 -0.16 -23.76
C LYS A 281 -16.59 -1.44 -22.93
N THR A 282 -16.11 -1.45 -21.68
CA THR A 282 -16.26 -2.59 -20.77
C THR A 282 -17.68 -2.76 -20.22
N LEU A 283 -18.45 -1.66 -20.14
CA LEU A 283 -19.82 -1.66 -19.62
C LEU A 283 -20.87 -1.91 -20.69
N GLN A 284 -20.55 -1.72 -21.98
CA GLN A 284 -21.49 -1.91 -23.09
C GLN A 284 -22.27 -3.25 -23.05
N PRO A 285 -21.63 -4.41 -22.74
CA PRO A 285 -22.35 -5.68 -22.65
C PRO A 285 -23.29 -5.78 -21.43
N HIS A 286 -23.12 -4.90 -20.44
CA HIS A 286 -23.76 -4.95 -19.12
C HIS A 286 -24.67 -3.76 -18.84
N LEU A 287 -25.00 -2.96 -19.86
CA LEU A 287 -25.82 -1.75 -19.69
C LEU A 287 -27.16 -2.04 -19.01
N ASN A 288 -27.81 -3.17 -19.32
CA ASN A 288 -29.05 -3.57 -18.65
C ASN A 288 -28.87 -3.79 -17.15
N ASP A 289 -27.76 -4.40 -16.73
CA ASP A 289 -27.46 -4.64 -15.31
C ASP A 289 -27.15 -3.31 -14.60
N VAL A 290 -26.43 -2.40 -15.28
CA VAL A 290 -26.16 -1.04 -14.78
C VAL A 290 -27.45 -0.23 -14.66
N PHE A 291 -28.34 -0.27 -15.65
CA PHE A 291 -29.64 0.40 -15.56
C PHE A 291 -30.48 -0.17 -14.42
N THR A 292 -30.50 -1.49 -14.25
CA THR A 292 -31.20 -2.15 -13.14
C THR A 292 -30.65 -1.67 -11.80
N LEU A 293 -29.33 -1.62 -11.63
CA LEU A 293 -28.68 -1.05 -10.45
C LEU A 293 -29.12 0.40 -10.20
N CYS A 294 -29.02 1.28 -11.20
CA CYS A 294 -29.43 2.68 -11.06
C CYS A 294 -30.91 2.83 -10.67
N THR A 295 -31.80 2.04 -11.25
CA THR A 295 -33.23 2.06 -10.88
C THR A 295 -33.47 1.58 -9.46
N SER A 296 -32.71 0.61 -8.96
CA SER A 296 -32.82 0.12 -7.58
C SER A 296 -32.45 1.21 -6.56
N VAL A 297 -31.42 2.01 -6.86
CA VAL A 297 -31.03 3.15 -6.02
C VAL A 297 -32.13 4.21 -5.99
N LEU A 298 -32.71 4.55 -7.15
CA LEU A 298 -33.79 5.53 -7.23
C LEU A 298 -35.03 5.11 -6.44
N LEU A 299 -35.36 3.81 -6.43
CA LEU A 299 -36.49 3.27 -5.67
C LEU A 299 -36.26 3.28 -4.15
N LEU A 300 -35.01 3.20 -3.69
CA LEU A 300 -34.66 3.30 -2.27
C LEU A 300 -34.71 4.74 -1.74
N LEU A 301 -34.53 5.73 -2.63
CA LEU A 301 -34.58 7.15 -2.30
C LEU A 301 -36.00 7.76 -2.36
N ALA A 302 -36.97 7.02 -2.91
CA ALA A 302 -38.37 7.45 -3.07
C ALA A 302 -39.24 7.01 -1.89
#